data_AF-A0A842VA28-F1
#
_entry.id   AF-A0A842VA28-F1
#
_cell.length_a   1.000
_cell.length_b   1.000
_cell.length_c   1.000
_cell.angle_alpha   90.00
_cell.angle_beta   90.00
_cell.angle_gamma   90.00
#
_symmetry.space_group_name_H-M   'P 1'
#
loop_
_entity.id
_entity.type
_entity.pdbx_description
1 polymer ?
#
loop_
_entity_poly.entity_id
_entity_poly.type
_entity_poly.pdbx_seq_one_letter_code
_entity_poly.pdbx_strand_id
1 'polypeptide(L)'
;MITYKIVPQLREKCIIQGHKEELSNIKEGDTIFIIANKPFKKFSIISEIGGIHYDEKKRIFVDERNLGNFGKNDEVFILKYNPAEAIEIHIDISSSYSLISRGEWTEVVRPSIKEKLIDIGQEVSFLISWEGGAPIVASGFVNKTFPNPPVIVGSSTRIFIEKSSDQELLKLKQENLIRKELRVNILQNEIEHKTIELIKEIKQGSYPNQGQKYQFKATNPKVLFRTLSDLLKSFEVIEAPIEQILDDEEQDYLASAVFLKNPTLDSLQLIDIQILASGYTGTLLIWVTGKNSDIIKETLEDLDIKVNSIKEELEKKVQILNIQCPECGAPLPIKQIDIEGKVKCVHCGRVSKIPKALRY
;
A
#
# COMPACT_ATOMS: atom_id res chain seq x y z
N MET A 1 -14.02 20.34 -1.10
CA MET A 1 -14.82 19.09 -1.13
C MET A 1 -16.18 19.34 -0.53
N ILE A 2 -17.19 18.59 -0.96
CA ILE A 2 -18.56 18.73 -0.50
C ILE A 2 -18.79 17.82 0.70
N THR A 3 -19.26 18.40 1.80
CA THR A 3 -19.51 17.68 3.05
C THR A 3 -20.99 17.29 3.16
N TYR A 4 -21.24 16.06 3.60
CA TYR A 4 -22.57 15.51 3.87
C TYR A 4 -22.75 15.22 5.35
N LYS A 5 -23.99 15.17 5.83
CA LYS A 5 -24.32 14.73 7.19
C LYS A 5 -24.90 13.33 7.18
N ILE A 6 -24.34 12.45 8.01
CA ILE A 6 -24.84 11.08 8.18
C ILE A 6 -26.21 11.07 8.87
N VAL A 7 -27.12 10.27 8.31
CA VAL A 7 -28.41 9.92 8.90
C VAL A 7 -28.49 8.39 9.01
N PRO A 8 -28.37 7.81 10.22
CA PRO A 8 -28.55 6.38 10.44
C PRO A 8 -29.98 5.95 10.08
N GLN A 9 -30.12 4.82 9.38
CA GLN A 9 -31.41 4.19 9.09
C GLN A 9 -31.26 2.66 9.00
N LEU A 10 -32.34 1.91 9.21
CA LEU A 10 -32.36 0.47 8.95
C LEU A 10 -32.58 0.18 7.46
N ARG A 11 -31.53 0.25 6.64
CA ARG A 11 -31.54 -0.10 5.21
C ARG A 11 -30.15 -0.51 4.73
N GLU A 12 -30.05 -1.59 3.96
CA GLU A 12 -28.77 -2.13 3.49
C GLU A 12 -28.00 -1.18 2.54
N LYS A 13 -28.72 -0.44 1.69
CA LYS A 13 -28.13 0.50 0.72
C LYS A 13 -28.25 1.94 1.18
N CYS A 14 -27.30 2.78 0.77
CA CYS A 14 -27.30 4.19 1.13
C CYS A 14 -28.18 5.02 0.19
N ILE A 15 -28.69 6.14 0.71
CA ILE A 15 -29.42 7.14 -0.08
C ILE A 15 -28.67 8.47 0.06
N ILE A 16 -28.35 9.11 -1.06
CA ILE A 16 -27.69 10.40 -1.07
C ILE A 16 -28.70 11.49 -1.42
N GLN A 17 -28.73 12.53 -0.60
CA GLN A 17 -29.49 13.76 -0.82
C GLN A 17 -28.53 14.93 -0.97
N GLY A 18 -28.75 15.79 -1.96
CA GLY A 18 -27.92 16.97 -2.22
C GLY A 18 -28.26 17.65 -3.54
N HIS A 19 -27.51 18.70 -3.87
CA HIS A 19 -27.78 19.46 -5.09
C HIS A 19 -27.48 18.62 -6.35
N LYS A 20 -28.28 18.82 -7.39
CA LYS A 20 -28.16 18.05 -8.65
C LYS A 20 -26.78 18.17 -9.29
N GLU A 21 -26.19 19.35 -9.25
CA GLU A 21 -24.85 19.64 -9.79
C GLU A 21 -23.74 18.88 -9.06
N GLU A 22 -23.94 18.63 -7.76
CA GLU A 22 -22.96 17.96 -6.91
C GLU A 22 -23.02 16.43 -7.03
N LEU A 23 -24.20 15.91 -7.38
CA LEU A 23 -24.48 14.48 -7.50
C LEU A 23 -24.44 13.98 -8.95
N SER A 24 -24.19 14.85 -9.92
CA SER A 24 -24.24 14.51 -11.35
C SER A 24 -23.27 13.40 -11.76
N ASN A 25 -22.16 13.24 -11.02
CA ASN A 25 -21.11 12.25 -11.30
C ASN A 25 -21.33 10.91 -10.59
N ILE A 26 -22.44 10.77 -9.88
CA ILE A 26 -22.79 9.62 -9.06
C ILE A 26 -24.11 9.04 -9.56
N LYS A 27 -24.20 7.71 -9.64
CA LYS A 27 -25.42 6.99 -10.03
C LYS A 27 -25.77 5.89 -9.03
N GLU A 28 -27.02 5.44 -9.06
CA GLU A 28 -27.44 4.25 -8.33
C GLU A 28 -26.60 3.03 -8.76
N GLY A 29 -26.24 2.19 -7.79
CA GLY A 29 -25.30 1.08 -7.95
C GLY A 29 -23.82 1.46 -7.83
N ASP A 30 -23.47 2.75 -7.84
CA ASP A 30 -22.09 3.14 -7.55
C ASP A 30 -21.74 2.79 -6.09
N THR A 31 -20.51 2.34 -5.87
CA THR A 31 -19.97 2.14 -4.52
C THR A 31 -19.25 3.41 -4.07
N ILE A 32 -19.44 3.81 -2.82
CA ILE A 32 -18.80 4.99 -2.26
C ILE A 32 -18.12 4.70 -0.92
N PHE A 33 -16.96 5.31 -0.71
CA PHE A 33 -16.39 5.51 0.62
C PHE A 33 -17.05 6.71 1.29
N ILE A 34 -17.44 6.51 2.54
CA ILE A 34 -17.90 7.56 3.43
C ILE A 34 -16.80 7.74 4.47
N ILE A 35 -16.19 8.93 4.47
CA ILE A 35 -14.99 9.23 5.24
C ILE A 35 -15.32 10.32 6.25
N ALA A 36 -14.94 10.12 7.51
CA ALA A 36 -15.12 11.12 8.54
C ALA A 36 -14.41 12.44 8.19
N ASN A 37 -15.14 13.55 8.27
CA ASN A 37 -14.62 14.91 8.16
C ASN A 37 -14.34 15.49 9.56
N LYS A 38 -13.65 14.73 10.43
CA LYS A 38 -13.24 15.19 11.75
C LYS A 38 -11.84 14.70 12.10
N PRO A 39 -10.98 15.55 12.70
CA PRO A 39 -9.59 15.19 13.01
C PRO A 39 -9.47 14.05 14.04
N PHE A 40 -10.46 13.88 14.91
CA PHE A 40 -10.44 12.91 16.01
C PHE A 40 -11.18 11.60 15.72
N LYS A 41 -11.88 11.49 14.59
CA LYS A 41 -12.57 10.27 14.17
C LYS A 41 -11.99 9.82 12.84
N LYS A 42 -11.07 8.85 12.87
CA LYS A 42 -10.41 8.31 11.67
C LYS A 42 -11.12 7.04 11.22
N PHE A 43 -12.37 7.17 10.80
CA PHE A 43 -13.20 6.03 10.40
C PHE A 43 -13.73 6.19 8.99
N SER A 44 -13.86 5.07 8.29
CA SER A 44 -14.52 5.01 6.99
C SER A 44 -15.44 3.81 6.94
N ILE A 45 -16.53 3.96 6.19
CA ILE A 45 -17.44 2.89 5.84
C ILE A 45 -17.65 2.93 4.34
N ILE A 46 -18.06 1.82 3.78
CA ILE A 46 -18.29 1.69 2.34
C ILE A 46 -19.72 1.24 2.15
N SER A 47 -20.39 1.82 1.17
CA SER A 47 -21.78 1.50 0.90
C SER A 47 -22.08 1.66 -0.58
N GLU A 48 -22.99 0.82 -1.08
CA GLU A 48 -23.57 0.95 -2.41
C GLU A 48 -24.75 1.94 -2.36
N ILE A 49 -24.85 2.78 -3.39
CA ILE A 49 -25.93 3.75 -3.52
C ILE A 49 -27.19 3.06 -4.04
N GLY A 50 -28.20 2.99 -3.19
CA GLY A 50 -29.52 2.48 -3.54
C GLY A 50 -30.52 3.56 -3.94
N GLY A 51 -30.17 4.84 -3.82
CA GLY A 51 -31.05 5.94 -4.22
C GLY A 51 -30.36 7.30 -4.24
N ILE A 52 -30.74 8.14 -5.21
CA ILE A 52 -30.30 9.53 -5.31
C ILE A 52 -31.53 10.45 -5.28
N HIS A 53 -31.52 11.44 -4.40
CA HIS A 53 -32.55 12.47 -4.35
C HIS A 53 -31.92 13.86 -4.43
N TYR A 54 -32.53 14.71 -5.26
CA TYR A 54 -32.09 16.08 -5.41
C TYR A 54 -32.83 16.96 -4.39
N ASP A 55 -32.09 17.59 -3.48
CA ASP A 55 -32.59 18.46 -2.42
C ASP A 55 -31.50 19.50 -2.06
N GLU A 56 -31.86 20.56 -1.34
CA GLU A 56 -30.89 21.52 -0.80
C GLU A 56 -30.09 20.96 0.37
N LYS A 57 -30.57 19.87 0.99
CA LYS A 57 -29.93 19.23 2.14
C LYS A 57 -28.92 18.19 1.69
N LYS A 58 -27.67 18.36 2.11
CA LYS A 58 -26.56 17.42 1.91
C LYS A 58 -26.56 16.34 2.97
N ARG A 59 -27.30 15.26 2.74
CA ARG A 59 -27.46 14.15 3.69
C ARG A 59 -27.12 12.83 3.04
N ILE A 60 -26.58 11.93 3.83
CA ILE A 60 -26.38 10.54 3.42
C ILE A 60 -27.04 9.63 4.43
N PHE A 61 -27.98 8.82 3.96
CA PHE A 61 -28.68 7.86 4.78
C PHE A 61 -27.99 6.52 4.62
N VAL A 62 -27.56 5.91 5.72
CA VAL A 62 -26.75 4.69 5.69
C VAL A 62 -27.28 3.68 6.70
N ASP A 63 -27.10 2.40 6.42
CA ASP A 63 -27.44 1.33 7.36
C ASP A 63 -26.80 1.57 8.73
N GLU A 64 -27.61 1.69 9.77
CA GLU A 64 -27.10 1.87 11.13
C GLU A 64 -26.19 0.71 11.58
N ARG A 65 -26.40 -0.49 11.05
CA ARG A 65 -25.58 -1.69 11.32
C ARG A 65 -24.18 -1.57 10.73
N ASN A 66 -24.02 -0.76 9.68
CA ASN A 66 -22.76 -0.57 8.97
C ASN A 66 -22.00 0.68 9.42
N LEU A 67 -22.58 1.52 10.29
CA LEU A 67 -21.99 2.81 10.68
C LEU A 67 -20.72 2.70 11.51
N GLY A 68 -20.50 1.58 12.21
CA GLY A 68 -19.37 1.42 13.13
C GLY A 68 -19.28 2.59 14.12
N ASN A 69 -18.24 3.43 13.99
CA ASN A 69 -17.99 4.57 14.88
C ASN A 69 -18.65 5.90 14.45
N PHE A 70 -19.37 5.90 13.32
CA PHE A 70 -20.11 7.06 12.86
C PHE A 70 -21.36 7.30 13.72
N GLY A 71 -21.51 8.54 14.18
CA GLY A 71 -22.71 9.01 14.86
C GLY A 71 -23.68 9.72 13.92
N LYS A 72 -24.92 9.87 14.38
CA LYS A 72 -25.91 10.73 13.72
C LYS A 72 -25.38 12.15 13.56
N ASN A 73 -25.58 12.73 12.38
CA ASN A 73 -25.10 14.06 11.97
C ASN A 73 -23.58 14.23 11.94
N ASP A 74 -22.79 13.15 11.99
CA ASP A 74 -21.36 13.27 11.69
C ASP A 74 -21.18 13.77 10.26
N GLU A 75 -20.24 14.69 10.11
CA GLU A 75 -19.86 15.26 8.83
C GLU A 75 -18.90 14.32 8.11
N VAL A 76 -19.16 14.10 6.83
CA VAL A 76 -18.44 13.13 6.02
C VAL A 76 -18.20 13.62 4.60
N PHE A 77 -17.14 13.10 3.99
CA PHE A 77 -16.90 13.16 2.56
C PHE A 77 -17.35 11.87 1.89
N ILE A 78 -17.75 11.97 0.63
CA ILE A 78 -18.01 10.82 -0.23
C ILE A 78 -16.92 10.74 -1.30
N LEU A 79 -16.38 9.54 -1.51
CA LEU A 79 -15.51 9.23 -2.64
C LEU A 79 -16.08 8.06 -3.42
N LYS A 80 -16.17 8.21 -4.74
CA LYS A 80 -16.58 7.11 -5.62
C LYS A 80 -15.48 6.06 -5.70
N TYR A 81 -15.87 4.80 -5.57
CA TYR A 81 -14.99 3.64 -5.66
C TYR A 81 -15.62 2.57 -6.54
N ASN A 82 -14.81 1.88 -7.32
CA ASN A 82 -15.25 0.76 -8.14
C ASN A 82 -14.56 -0.51 -7.62
N PRO A 83 -15.19 -1.25 -6.70
CA PRO A 83 -14.62 -2.47 -6.15
C PRO A 83 -14.49 -3.54 -7.25
N ALA A 84 -13.38 -4.27 -7.21
CA ALA A 84 -13.22 -5.46 -8.04
C ALA A 84 -14.08 -6.62 -7.49
N GLU A 85 -14.47 -7.55 -8.36
CA GLU A 85 -14.99 -8.85 -7.92
C GLU A 85 -13.87 -9.63 -7.21
N ALA A 86 -14.17 -10.19 -6.05
CA ALA A 86 -13.26 -11.06 -5.34
C ALA A 86 -13.06 -12.37 -6.11
N ILE A 87 -11.83 -12.76 -6.35
CA ILE A 87 -11.48 -14.10 -6.81
C ILE A 87 -11.56 -15.06 -5.62
N GLU A 88 -10.97 -14.67 -4.48
CA GLU A 88 -10.93 -15.50 -3.27
C GLU A 88 -11.17 -14.67 -2.01
N ILE A 89 -11.87 -15.25 -1.03
CA ILE A 89 -12.13 -14.66 0.29
C ILE A 89 -11.82 -15.70 1.36
N HIS A 90 -11.05 -15.32 2.37
CA HIS A 90 -10.77 -16.12 3.55
C HIS A 90 -11.50 -15.54 4.76
N ILE A 91 -12.30 -16.37 5.41
CA ILE A 91 -13.11 -16.02 6.58
C ILE A 91 -12.60 -16.85 7.75
N ASP A 92 -12.16 -16.16 8.80
CA ASP A 92 -11.77 -16.81 10.05
C ASP A 92 -13.00 -16.98 10.94
N ILE A 93 -13.23 -18.20 11.42
CA ILE A 93 -14.29 -18.54 12.37
C ILE A 93 -13.72 -19.16 13.63
N SER A 94 -14.52 -19.18 14.70
CA SER A 94 -14.13 -19.79 15.96
C SER A 94 -13.86 -21.29 15.80
N SER A 95 -12.80 -21.75 16.45
CA SER A 95 -12.47 -23.18 16.59
C SER A 95 -13.56 -23.96 17.34
N SER A 96 -14.42 -23.28 18.09
CA SER A 96 -15.58 -23.87 18.78
C SER A 96 -16.66 -24.42 17.84
N TYR A 97 -16.73 -23.93 16.59
CA TYR A 97 -17.67 -24.45 15.60
C TYR A 97 -17.24 -25.85 15.14
N SER A 98 -17.70 -26.90 15.82
CA SER A 98 -17.33 -28.29 15.53
C SER A 98 -17.78 -28.79 14.16
N LEU A 99 -18.92 -28.28 13.66
CA LEU A 99 -19.52 -28.70 12.39
C LEU A 99 -18.85 -28.12 11.14
N ILE A 100 -18.02 -27.08 11.30
CA ILE A 100 -17.40 -26.38 10.18
C ILE A 100 -15.94 -26.78 10.12
N SER A 101 -15.49 -27.36 9.02
CA SER A 101 -14.10 -27.71 8.77
C SER A 101 -13.34 -26.57 8.11
N ARG A 102 -12.01 -26.60 8.19
CA ARG A 102 -11.13 -25.72 7.40
C ARG A 102 -11.19 -26.11 5.93
N GLY A 103 -11.21 -25.14 5.02
CA GLY A 103 -11.16 -25.39 3.57
C GLY A 103 -12.16 -24.56 2.77
N GLU A 104 -12.49 -25.00 1.56
CA GLU A 104 -13.42 -24.30 0.67
C GLU A 104 -14.88 -24.54 1.07
N TRP A 105 -15.61 -23.45 1.31
CA TRP A 105 -17.02 -23.42 1.71
C TRP A 105 -17.86 -22.52 0.79
N THR A 106 -17.39 -22.29 -0.44
CA THR A 106 -18.01 -21.40 -1.44
C THR A 106 -19.52 -21.61 -1.57
N GLU A 107 -19.98 -22.85 -1.75
CA GLU A 107 -21.39 -23.15 -2.00
C GLU A 107 -22.32 -22.90 -0.80
N VAL A 108 -21.77 -22.90 0.42
CA VAL A 108 -22.54 -22.67 1.65
C VAL A 108 -22.57 -21.17 1.99
N VAL A 109 -21.42 -20.51 1.90
CA VAL A 109 -21.27 -19.12 2.35
C VAL A 109 -21.77 -18.14 1.28
N ARG A 110 -21.40 -18.33 0.00
CA ARG A 110 -21.67 -17.39 -1.10
C ARG A 110 -23.15 -17.01 -1.21
N PRO A 111 -24.13 -17.92 -1.11
CA PRO A 111 -25.55 -17.54 -1.19
C PRO A 111 -25.98 -16.48 -0.16
N SER A 112 -25.36 -16.47 1.02
CA SER A 112 -25.68 -15.51 2.10
C SER A 112 -25.04 -14.14 1.90
N ILE A 113 -24.01 -14.05 1.05
CA ILE A 113 -23.20 -12.85 0.85
C ILE A 113 -22.99 -12.43 -0.60
N LYS A 114 -23.67 -13.09 -1.55
CA LYS A 114 -23.59 -12.76 -2.97
C LYS A 114 -23.98 -11.30 -3.19
N GLU A 115 -23.25 -10.63 -4.08
CA GLU A 115 -23.40 -9.21 -4.42
C GLU A 115 -23.19 -8.25 -3.25
N LYS A 116 -22.76 -8.75 -2.08
CA LYS A 116 -22.38 -7.89 -0.97
C LYS A 116 -20.96 -7.38 -1.17
N LEU A 117 -20.79 -6.11 -0.81
CA LEU A 117 -19.48 -5.52 -0.63
C LEU A 117 -18.86 -6.04 0.67
N ILE A 118 -17.61 -6.45 0.58
CA ILE A 118 -16.84 -7.00 1.70
C ILE A 118 -15.56 -6.23 1.89
N ASP A 119 -15.30 -5.86 3.15
CA ASP A 119 -14.06 -5.26 3.61
C ASP A 119 -13.34 -6.15 4.63
N ILE A 120 -12.06 -5.87 4.86
CA ILE A 120 -11.27 -6.59 5.86
C ILE A 120 -11.85 -6.39 7.28
N GLY A 121 -11.87 -7.47 8.04
CA GLY A 121 -12.43 -7.53 9.39
C GLY A 121 -13.95 -7.35 9.46
N GLN A 122 -14.65 -7.32 8.33
CA GLN A 122 -16.10 -7.32 8.33
C GLN A 122 -16.62 -8.65 8.86
N GLU A 123 -17.60 -8.58 9.76
CA GLU A 123 -18.31 -9.76 10.21
C GLU A 123 -19.25 -10.24 9.10
N VAL A 124 -19.14 -11.53 8.77
CA VAL A 124 -19.95 -12.22 7.78
C VAL A 124 -20.73 -13.30 8.51
N SER A 125 -22.04 -13.25 8.37
CA SER A 125 -22.94 -14.32 8.84
C SER A 125 -23.49 -15.09 7.64
N PHE A 126 -23.55 -16.41 7.77
CA PHE A 126 -24.07 -17.30 6.74
C PHE A 126 -24.86 -18.46 7.34
N LEU A 127 -25.76 -19.02 6.53
CA LEU A 127 -26.64 -20.10 6.93
C LEU A 127 -26.06 -21.45 6.52
N ILE A 128 -26.07 -22.39 7.46
CA ILE A 128 -25.73 -23.80 7.23
C ILE A 128 -27.03 -24.59 7.31
N SER A 129 -27.37 -25.28 6.22
CA SER A 129 -28.53 -26.17 6.19
C SER A 129 -28.33 -27.32 7.16
N TRP A 130 -29.34 -27.63 7.96
CA TRP A 130 -29.30 -28.71 8.95
C TRP A 130 -30.46 -29.68 8.74
N GLU A 131 -30.18 -30.96 8.56
CA GLU A 131 -31.21 -31.97 8.28
C GLU A 131 -32.19 -32.17 9.44
N GLY A 132 -31.81 -31.81 10.67
CA GLY A 132 -32.62 -31.96 11.87
C GLY A 132 -33.55 -30.79 12.21
N GLY A 133 -33.68 -29.76 11.36
CA GLY A 133 -34.59 -28.64 11.61
C GLY A 133 -34.13 -27.28 11.08
N ALA A 134 -34.18 -26.25 11.93
CA ALA A 134 -33.83 -24.88 11.55
C ALA A 134 -32.35 -24.75 11.15
N PRO A 135 -32.01 -23.90 10.17
CA PRO A 135 -30.63 -23.69 9.74
C PRO A 135 -29.78 -23.08 10.86
N ILE A 136 -28.51 -23.46 10.91
CA ILE A 136 -27.55 -22.94 11.87
C ILE A 136 -26.96 -21.65 11.31
N VAL A 137 -26.99 -20.57 12.09
CA VAL A 137 -26.30 -19.33 11.76
C VAL A 137 -24.86 -19.45 12.24
N ALA A 138 -23.91 -19.34 11.33
CA ALA A 138 -22.50 -19.22 11.65
C ALA A 138 -22.02 -17.81 11.30
N SER A 139 -21.08 -17.29 12.09
CA SER A 139 -20.42 -16.02 11.81
C SER A 139 -18.90 -16.13 11.86
N GLY A 140 -18.26 -15.26 11.09
CA GLY A 140 -16.81 -15.15 10.99
C GLY A 140 -16.38 -13.76 10.57
N PHE A 141 -15.07 -13.53 10.54
CA PHE A 141 -14.49 -12.27 10.12
C PHE A 141 -13.68 -12.46 8.85
N VAL A 142 -13.86 -11.54 7.90
CA VAL A 142 -13.04 -11.54 6.69
C VAL A 142 -11.61 -11.21 7.04
N ASN A 143 -10.71 -12.16 6.84
CA ASN A 143 -9.30 -12.04 7.18
C ASN A 143 -8.50 -11.55 5.96
N LYS A 144 -8.77 -12.13 4.79
CA LYS A 144 -8.05 -11.84 3.54
C LYS A 144 -8.97 -11.96 2.34
N THR A 145 -8.72 -11.16 1.31
CA THR A 145 -9.34 -11.32 -0.01
C THR A 145 -8.28 -11.19 -1.10
N PHE A 146 -8.58 -11.72 -2.29
CA PHE A 146 -7.81 -11.49 -3.50
C PHE A 146 -8.75 -11.00 -4.61
N PRO A 147 -8.55 -9.79 -5.18
CA PRO A 147 -7.59 -8.76 -4.78
C PRO A 147 -7.84 -8.20 -3.37
N ASN A 148 -6.95 -7.35 -2.88
CA ASN A 148 -7.08 -6.74 -1.56
C ASN A 148 -8.43 -6.00 -1.42
N PRO A 149 -9.07 -6.08 -0.25
CA PRO A 149 -10.39 -5.48 -0.04
C PRO A 149 -10.29 -3.95 -0.08
N PRO A 150 -11.36 -3.25 -0.49
CA PRO A 150 -12.74 -3.75 -0.58
C PRO A 150 -13.08 -4.40 -1.93
N VAL A 151 -13.89 -5.46 -1.87
CA VAL A 151 -14.26 -6.28 -3.03
C VAL A 151 -15.74 -6.64 -3.01
N ILE A 152 -16.33 -6.93 -4.17
CA ILE A 152 -17.69 -7.48 -4.28
C ILE A 152 -17.60 -9.00 -4.34
N VAL A 153 -18.49 -9.69 -3.63
CA VAL A 153 -18.68 -11.14 -3.82
C VAL A 153 -19.49 -11.37 -5.09
N GLY A 154 -18.83 -11.85 -6.14
CA GLY A 154 -19.50 -12.20 -7.38
C GLY A 154 -19.81 -13.68 -7.47
N SER A 155 -20.17 -14.09 -8.69
CA SER A 155 -20.56 -15.46 -8.97
C SER A 155 -19.34 -16.39 -9.01
N SER A 156 -18.17 -15.86 -9.37
CA SER A 156 -16.93 -16.62 -9.51
C SER A 156 -16.10 -16.68 -8.23
N THR A 157 -16.47 -15.90 -7.21
CA THR A 157 -15.74 -15.81 -5.95
C THR A 157 -15.71 -17.15 -5.20
N ARG A 158 -14.51 -17.58 -4.82
CA ARG A 158 -14.27 -18.73 -3.94
C ARG A 158 -14.15 -18.28 -2.50
N ILE A 159 -14.69 -19.05 -1.56
CA ILE A 159 -14.69 -18.70 -0.14
C ILE A 159 -14.08 -19.84 0.66
N PHE A 160 -13.07 -19.50 1.45
CA PHE A 160 -12.36 -20.40 2.33
C PHE A 160 -12.61 -20.05 3.78
N ILE A 161 -12.79 -21.09 4.60
CA ILE A 161 -12.92 -20.97 6.04
C ILE A 161 -11.62 -21.38 6.70
N GLU A 162 -11.14 -20.51 7.59
CA GLU A 162 -10.02 -20.73 8.49
C GLU A 162 -10.52 -20.84 9.93
N LYS A 163 -9.78 -21.57 10.76
CA LYS A 163 -10.12 -21.84 12.16
C LYS A 163 -9.14 -21.13 13.07
N SER A 164 -9.67 -20.23 13.88
CA SER A 164 -8.87 -19.44 14.83
C SER A 164 -9.47 -19.56 16.23
N SER A 165 -8.63 -19.46 17.25
CA SER A 165 -9.09 -19.34 18.63
C SER A 165 -9.82 -18.01 18.84
N ASP A 166 -10.68 -17.94 19.86
CA ASP A 166 -11.42 -16.69 20.15
C ASP A 166 -10.48 -15.52 20.49
N GLN A 167 -9.31 -15.81 21.06
CA GLN A 167 -8.27 -14.80 21.32
C GLN A 167 -7.65 -14.27 20.03
N GLU A 168 -7.39 -15.12 19.05
CA GLU A 168 -6.88 -14.72 17.73
C GLU A 168 -7.91 -13.91 16.96
N LEU A 169 -9.19 -14.30 17.01
CA LEU A 169 -10.28 -13.54 16.39
C LEU A 169 -10.41 -12.13 16.99
N LEU A 170 -10.27 -12.00 18.32
CA LEU A 170 -10.24 -10.71 19.00
C LEU A 170 -9.05 -9.86 18.54
N LYS A 171 -7.87 -10.47 18.41
CA LYS A 171 -6.66 -9.78 17.92
C LYS A 171 -6.82 -9.30 16.48
N LEU A 172 -7.34 -10.16 15.60
CA LEU A 172 -7.65 -9.81 14.22
C LEU A 172 -8.65 -8.65 14.14
N LYS A 173 -9.68 -8.64 15.00
CA LYS A 173 -10.63 -7.53 15.08
C LYS A 173 -9.94 -6.22 15.44
N GLN A 174 -8.99 -6.23 16.37
CA GLN A 174 -8.21 -5.04 16.75
C GLN A 174 -7.28 -4.57 15.62
N GLU A 175 -6.52 -5.49 15.02
CA GLU A 175 -5.62 -5.18 13.90
C GLU A 175 -6.39 -4.60 12.70
N ASN A 176 -7.60 -5.10 12.44
CA ASN A 176 -8.45 -4.60 11.36
C ASN A 176 -9.00 -3.20 11.62
N LEU A 177 -9.29 -2.84 12.88
CA LEU A 177 -9.64 -1.46 13.22
C LEU A 177 -8.48 -0.50 12.91
N ILE A 178 -7.25 -0.88 13.29
CA ILE A 178 -6.04 -0.09 12.99
C ILE A 178 -5.87 0.07 11.47
N ARG A 179 -6.08 -0.99 10.68
CA ARG A 179 -6.01 -0.92 9.21
C ARG A 179 -7.06 0.03 8.62
N LYS A 180 -8.29 0.05 9.16
CA LYS A 180 -9.34 0.97 8.73
C LYS A 180 -8.99 2.43 9.06
N GLU A 181 -8.36 2.68 10.20
CA GLU A 181 -7.87 4.02 10.58
C GLU A 181 -6.72 4.47 9.68
N LEU A 182 -5.76 3.58 9.37
CA LEU A 182 -4.67 3.86 8.43
C LEU A 182 -5.19 4.21 7.04
N ARG A 183 -6.19 3.48 6.54
CA ARG A 183 -6.84 3.78 5.25
C ARG A 183 -7.43 5.19 5.22
N VAL A 184 -8.04 5.63 6.32
CA VAL A 184 -8.58 7.00 6.41
C VAL A 184 -7.47 8.03 6.34
N ASN A 185 -6.32 7.81 6.99
CA ASN A 185 -5.18 8.71 6.87
C ASN A 185 -4.63 8.77 5.44
N ILE A 186 -4.52 7.61 4.78
CA ILE A 186 -4.08 7.54 3.37
C ILE A 186 -5.05 8.30 2.48
N LEU A 187 -6.35 8.01 2.59
CA LEU A 187 -7.38 8.68 1.80
C LEU A 187 -7.44 10.18 2.12
N GLN A 188 -7.33 10.60 3.39
CA GLN A 188 -7.29 12.01 3.76
C GLN A 188 -6.06 12.71 3.18
N ASN A 189 -4.87 12.10 3.24
CA ASN A 189 -3.67 12.64 2.62
C ASN A 189 -3.85 12.76 1.10
N GLU A 190 -4.31 11.70 0.43
CA GLU A 190 -4.58 11.68 -1.02
C GLU A 190 -5.63 12.72 -1.45
N ILE A 191 -6.62 12.98 -0.59
CA ILE A 191 -7.65 14.01 -0.76
C ILE A 191 -7.07 15.41 -0.58
N GLU A 192 -6.35 15.65 0.53
CA GLU A 192 -5.78 16.96 0.87
C GLU A 192 -4.76 17.42 -0.18
N HIS A 193 -4.04 16.48 -0.78
CA HIS A 193 -2.95 16.76 -1.72
C HIS A 193 -3.37 16.61 -3.20
N LYS A 194 -4.66 16.35 -3.48
CA LYS A 194 -5.20 16.08 -4.84
C LYS A 194 -4.44 14.98 -5.60
N THR A 195 -3.78 14.09 -4.89
CA THR A 195 -2.85 13.08 -5.40
C THR A 195 -3.53 12.14 -6.40
N ILE A 196 -4.78 11.74 -6.14
CA ILE A 196 -5.55 10.88 -7.07
C ILE A 196 -5.95 11.62 -8.35
N GLU A 197 -6.38 12.88 -8.24
CA GLU A 197 -6.72 13.69 -9.41
C GLU A 197 -5.46 13.94 -10.26
N LEU A 198 -4.33 14.19 -9.62
CA LEU A 198 -3.03 14.37 -10.26
C LEU A 198 -2.49 13.08 -10.92
N ILE A 199 -2.55 11.93 -10.24
CA ILE A 199 -2.18 10.63 -10.85
C ILE A 199 -3.11 10.30 -12.03
N LYS A 200 -4.41 10.55 -11.90
CA LYS A 200 -5.37 10.33 -13.00
C LYS A 200 -5.12 11.29 -14.15
N GLU A 201 -4.94 12.57 -13.87
CA GLU A 201 -4.59 13.58 -14.86
C GLU A 201 -3.29 13.18 -15.56
N ILE A 202 -2.29 12.72 -14.82
CA ILE A 202 -0.98 12.35 -15.38
C ILE A 202 -1.03 11.07 -16.21
N LYS A 203 -1.68 10.02 -15.70
CA LYS A 203 -1.81 8.73 -16.42
C LYS A 203 -2.74 8.82 -17.64
N GLN A 204 -3.71 9.75 -17.66
CA GLN A 204 -4.66 9.92 -18.76
C GLN A 204 -4.22 11.02 -19.76
N GLY A 205 -3.43 12.01 -19.33
CA GLY A 205 -3.09 13.22 -20.09
C GLY A 205 -2.01 13.06 -21.16
N SER A 206 -1.42 11.88 -21.34
CA SER A 206 -0.29 11.65 -22.28
C SER A 206 0.82 12.69 -22.15
N TYR A 207 1.14 13.06 -20.91
CA TYR A 207 2.17 14.06 -20.64
C TYR A 207 3.54 13.58 -21.12
N PRO A 208 4.43 14.51 -21.53
CA PRO A 208 5.79 14.15 -21.86
C PRO A 208 6.43 13.43 -20.66
N ASN A 209 7.08 12.32 -20.96
CA ASN A 209 7.90 11.57 -20.02
C ASN A 209 9.31 11.49 -20.58
N GLN A 210 10.29 11.56 -19.68
CA GLN A 210 11.69 11.31 -20.02
C GLN A 210 12.31 10.47 -18.91
N GLY A 211 13.13 9.52 -19.32
CA GLY A 211 13.80 8.60 -18.41
C GLY A 211 15.30 8.65 -18.60
N GLN A 212 16.03 8.46 -17.50
CA GLN A 212 17.47 8.34 -17.50
C GLN A 212 17.88 7.04 -16.82
N LYS A 213 18.85 6.37 -17.43
CA LYS A 213 19.33 5.06 -17.02
C LYS A 213 20.77 5.17 -16.51
N TYR A 214 20.99 4.68 -15.30
CA TYR A 214 22.29 4.66 -14.65
C TYR A 214 22.71 3.22 -14.41
N GLN A 215 23.86 2.84 -14.96
CA GLN A 215 24.51 1.60 -14.55
C GLN A 215 25.40 1.89 -13.35
N PHE A 216 25.31 1.04 -12.33
CA PHE A 216 26.20 1.05 -11.17
C PHE A 216 26.91 -0.30 -11.03
N LYS A 217 28.13 -0.26 -10.48
CA LYS A 217 28.94 -1.46 -10.22
C LYS A 217 29.54 -1.39 -8.84
N ALA A 218 29.77 -2.52 -8.19
CA ALA A 218 30.37 -2.56 -6.86
C ALA A 218 29.68 -1.62 -5.84
N THR A 219 28.34 -1.59 -5.84
CA THR A 219 27.54 -0.77 -4.91
C THR A 219 26.47 -1.63 -4.26
N ASN A 220 26.22 -1.46 -2.96
CA ASN A 220 25.08 -2.09 -2.31
C ASN A 220 23.78 -1.42 -2.79
N PRO A 221 22.92 -2.13 -3.53
CA PRO A 221 21.75 -1.53 -4.19
C PRO A 221 20.72 -1.00 -3.19
N LYS A 222 20.63 -1.61 -2.01
CA LYS A 222 19.76 -1.16 -0.91
C LYS A 222 20.22 0.17 -0.31
N VAL A 223 21.54 0.34 -0.14
CA VAL A 223 22.11 1.61 0.34
C VAL A 223 21.89 2.70 -0.70
N LEU A 224 22.15 2.40 -1.98
CA LEU A 224 21.89 3.33 -3.09
C LEU A 224 20.42 3.78 -3.11
N PHE A 225 19.47 2.83 -3.02
CA PHE A 225 18.04 3.13 -2.99
C PHE A 225 17.66 4.05 -1.82
N ARG A 226 18.17 3.76 -0.61
CA ARG A 226 17.90 4.57 0.59
C ARG A 226 18.48 5.97 0.48
N THR A 227 19.72 6.11 0.03
CA THR A 227 20.36 7.43 -0.15
C THR A 227 19.62 8.27 -1.20
N LEU A 228 19.14 7.65 -2.28
CA LEU A 228 18.31 8.34 -3.27
C LEU A 228 16.93 8.70 -2.72
N SER A 229 16.31 7.82 -1.93
CA SER A 229 15.04 8.11 -1.26
C SER A 229 15.18 9.25 -0.26
N ASP A 230 16.30 9.32 0.46
CA ASP A 230 16.62 10.42 1.37
C ASP A 230 16.85 11.74 0.64
N LEU A 231 17.49 11.72 -0.54
CA LEU A 231 17.67 12.89 -1.41
C LEU A 231 16.31 13.49 -1.82
N LEU A 232 15.31 12.64 -2.04
CA LEU A 232 13.96 13.03 -2.46
C LEU A 232 12.98 13.15 -1.29
N LYS A 233 13.45 13.07 -0.04
CA LYS A 233 12.60 13.12 1.15
C LYS A 233 11.87 14.46 1.33
N SER A 234 12.37 15.53 0.69
CA SER A 234 11.70 16.83 0.63
C SER A 234 10.53 16.85 -0.36
N PHE A 235 10.40 15.83 -1.20
CA PHE A 235 9.27 15.65 -2.12
C PHE A 235 8.18 14.83 -1.45
N GLU A 236 6.95 15.01 -1.91
CA GLU A 236 5.81 14.26 -1.39
C GLU A 236 5.88 12.82 -1.91
N VAL A 237 5.72 11.84 -1.02
CA VAL A 237 5.75 10.42 -1.38
C VAL A 237 4.35 10.00 -1.84
N ILE A 238 4.24 9.55 -3.08
CA ILE A 238 2.96 9.15 -3.71
C ILE A 238 2.77 7.63 -3.63
N GLU A 239 3.83 6.88 -3.94
CA GLU A 239 3.87 5.43 -3.72
C GLU A 239 5.00 5.15 -2.73
N ALA A 240 4.63 4.55 -1.58
CA ALA A 240 5.60 4.22 -0.55
C ALA A 240 6.69 3.30 -1.12
N PRO A 241 7.95 3.45 -0.68
CA PRO A 241 9.05 2.63 -1.17
C PRO A 241 8.75 1.13 -1.03
N ILE A 242 8.81 0.41 -2.14
CA ILE A 242 8.72 -1.05 -2.19
C ILE A 242 10.15 -1.57 -2.31
N GLU A 243 10.53 -2.46 -1.40
CA GLU A 243 11.81 -3.18 -1.46
C GLU A 243 11.53 -4.69 -1.47
N GLN A 244 12.07 -5.41 -2.46
CA GLN A 244 11.99 -6.86 -2.55
C GLN A 244 13.39 -7.42 -2.74
N ILE A 245 13.78 -8.33 -1.84
CA ILE A 245 14.98 -9.15 -2.02
C ILE A 245 14.49 -10.47 -2.62
N LEU A 246 14.97 -10.78 -3.83
CA LEU A 246 14.57 -11.96 -4.58
C LEU A 246 15.44 -13.17 -4.18
N ASP A 247 16.72 -12.91 -3.91
CA ASP A 247 17.68 -13.88 -3.40
C ASP A 247 18.63 -13.16 -2.41
N ASP A 248 18.59 -13.57 -1.14
CA ASP A 248 19.43 -13.01 -0.07
C ASP A 248 20.92 -13.41 -0.21
N GLU A 249 21.22 -14.54 -0.86
CA GLU A 249 22.58 -15.04 -1.07
C GLU A 249 23.23 -14.33 -2.26
N GLU A 250 22.49 -14.16 -3.36
CA GLU A 250 22.97 -13.49 -4.57
C GLU A 250 22.77 -11.96 -4.53
N GLN A 251 22.08 -11.43 -3.51
CA GLN A 251 21.70 -10.02 -3.36
C GLN A 251 20.91 -9.47 -4.55
N ASP A 252 20.07 -10.31 -5.16
CA ASP A 252 19.14 -9.87 -6.18
C ASP A 252 18.09 -8.95 -5.56
N TYR A 253 18.07 -7.69 -6.01
CA TYR A 253 17.34 -6.63 -5.35
C TYR A 253 16.51 -5.83 -6.35
N LEU A 254 15.24 -5.67 -6.01
CA LEU A 254 14.31 -4.80 -6.70
C LEU A 254 13.77 -3.78 -5.71
N ALA A 255 13.79 -2.51 -6.10
CA ALA A 255 13.10 -1.48 -5.34
C ALA A 255 12.50 -0.40 -6.23
N SER A 256 11.40 0.18 -5.78
CA SER A 256 10.73 1.27 -6.48
C SER A 256 10.10 2.27 -5.53
N ALA A 257 10.08 3.54 -5.91
CA ALA A 257 9.38 4.61 -5.19
C ALA A 257 8.93 5.70 -6.15
N VAL A 258 7.79 6.32 -5.87
CA VAL A 258 7.26 7.43 -6.68
C VAL A 258 7.09 8.67 -5.81
N PHE A 259 7.70 9.76 -6.26
CA PHE A 259 7.70 11.06 -5.59
C PHE A 259 7.00 12.11 -6.44
N LEU A 260 6.45 13.12 -5.79
CA LEU A 260 5.86 14.30 -6.42
C LEU A 260 6.67 15.54 -6.04
N LYS A 261 7.24 16.19 -7.06
CA LYS A 261 7.89 17.49 -6.93
C LYS A 261 6.86 18.57 -7.30
N ASN A 262 6.52 19.43 -6.35
CA ASN A 262 5.47 20.44 -6.53
C ASN A 262 5.90 21.85 -6.10
N PRO A 263 6.60 22.61 -6.98
CA PRO A 263 6.87 24.03 -6.73
C PRO A 263 5.66 24.92 -7.03
N THR A 264 4.90 24.62 -8.09
CA THR A 264 3.67 25.31 -8.55
C THR A 264 2.83 24.39 -9.48
N LEU A 265 1.55 24.73 -9.74
CA LEU A 265 0.64 23.97 -10.62
C LEU A 265 1.18 23.70 -12.04
N ASP A 266 2.02 24.60 -12.58
CA ASP A 266 2.61 24.49 -13.92
C ASP A 266 3.94 23.71 -13.95
N SER A 267 4.53 23.43 -12.78
CA SER A 267 5.83 22.74 -12.64
C SER A 267 5.71 21.38 -11.95
N LEU A 268 4.49 20.83 -11.93
CA LEU A 268 4.20 19.58 -11.26
C LEU A 268 4.83 18.39 -12.01
N GLN A 269 5.56 17.56 -11.27
CA GLN A 269 6.30 16.42 -11.81
C GLN A 269 6.20 15.20 -10.91
N LEU A 270 5.91 14.05 -11.50
CA LEU A 270 6.11 12.74 -10.89
C LEU A 270 7.51 12.24 -11.21
N ILE A 271 8.19 11.73 -10.20
CA ILE A 271 9.53 11.16 -10.29
C ILE A 271 9.43 9.71 -9.80
N ASP A 272 9.54 8.78 -10.74
CA ASP A 272 9.60 7.34 -10.46
C ASP A 272 11.06 6.90 -10.45
N ILE A 273 11.46 6.26 -9.36
CA ILE A 273 12.78 5.65 -9.21
C ILE A 273 12.61 4.15 -9.11
N GLN A 274 13.36 3.42 -9.93
CA GLN A 274 13.41 1.96 -9.92
C GLN A 274 14.86 1.48 -9.89
N ILE A 275 15.17 0.52 -9.02
CA ILE A 275 16.44 -0.18 -8.98
C ILE A 275 16.20 -1.64 -9.27
N LEU A 276 16.99 -2.17 -10.21
CA LEU A 276 17.09 -3.59 -10.51
C LEU A 276 18.55 -3.99 -10.40
N ALA A 277 18.87 -4.90 -9.48
CA ALA A 277 20.23 -5.34 -9.23
C ALA A 277 20.33 -6.87 -9.17
N SER A 278 21.49 -7.36 -9.59
CA SER A 278 21.96 -8.71 -9.29
C SER A 278 23.35 -8.60 -8.70
N GLY A 279 23.50 -9.03 -7.45
CA GLY A 279 24.67 -8.73 -6.63
C GLY A 279 24.92 -7.23 -6.47
N TYR A 280 26.20 -6.86 -6.57
CA TYR A 280 26.66 -5.47 -6.43
C TYR A 280 26.58 -4.66 -7.73
N THR A 281 25.91 -5.19 -8.76
CA THR A 281 25.79 -4.55 -10.07
C THR A 281 24.33 -4.42 -10.46
N GLY A 282 23.98 -3.34 -11.14
CA GLY A 282 22.59 -3.15 -11.50
C GLY A 282 22.32 -1.90 -12.30
N THR A 283 21.04 -1.65 -12.48
CA THR A 283 20.49 -0.50 -13.17
C THR A 283 19.59 0.27 -12.22
N LEU A 284 19.84 1.57 -12.14
CA LEU A 284 18.91 2.55 -11.61
C LEU A 284 18.23 3.24 -12.79
N LEU A 285 16.91 3.29 -12.77
CA LEU A 285 16.07 4.03 -13.70
C LEU A 285 15.41 5.16 -12.94
N ILE A 286 15.47 6.36 -13.51
CA ILE A 286 14.71 7.52 -13.02
C ILE A 286 13.84 7.99 -14.17
N TRP A 287 12.54 8.04 -13.95
CA TRP A 287 11.55 8.53 -14.89
C TRP A 287 10.89 9.78 -14.33
N VAL A 288 10.83 10.82 -15.14
CA VAL A 288 10.14 12.07 -14.79
C VAL A 288 9.00 12.29 -15.78
N THR A 289 7.80 12.47 -15.24
CA THR A 289 6.58 12.78 -16.01
C THR A 289 6.00 14.09 -15.52
N GLY A 290 5.68 15.01 -16.43
CA GLY A 290 5.15 16.33 -16.05
C GLY A 290 4.60 17.11 -17.24
N LYS A 291 4.02 18.29 -16.99
CA LYS A 291 3.32 19.06 -18.05
C LYS A 291 4.25 19.71 -19.07
N ASN A 292 5.48 20.03 -18.68
CA ASN A 292 6.44 20.79 -19.49
C ASN A 292 7.75 20.01 -19.67
N SER A 293 8.10 19.72 -20.92
CA SER A 293 9.31 18.98 -21.29
C SER A 293 10.61 19.66 -20.87
N ASP A 294 10.66 20.99 -20.87
CA ASP A 294 11.87 21.74 -20.54
C ASP A 294 12.16 21.65 -19.03
N ILE A 295 11.12 21.75 -18.21
CA ILE A 295 11.21 21.58 -16.74
C ILE A 295 11.56 20.12 -16.39
N ILE A 296 11.06 19.15 -17.17
CA ILE A 296 11.46 17.73 -17.05
C ILE A 296 12.96 17.59 -17.28
N LYS A 297 13.48 18.23 -18.33
CA LYS A 297 14.89 18.18 -18.69
C LYS A 297 15.78 18.81 -17.62
N GLU A 298 15.42 19.99 -17.13
CA GLU A 298 16.12 20.66 -16.00
C GLU A 298 16.15 19.78 -14.74
N THR A 299 15.04 19.09 -14.46
CA THR A 299 14.96 18.21 -13.29
C THR A 299 15.81 16.97 -13.44
N LEU A 300 15.85 16.37 -14.64
CA LEU A 300 16.75 15.26 -14.94
C LEU A 300 18.21 15.70 -14.89
N GLU A 301 18.57 16.89 -15.38
CA GLU A 301 19.93 17.41 -15.30
C GLU A 301 20.39 17.64 -13.84
N ASP A 302 19.53 18.19 -12.97
CA ASP A 302 19.81 18.33 -11.54
C ASP A 302 19.96 16.96 -10.83
N LEU A 303 19.07 16.02 -11.14
CA LEU A 303 19.15 14.66 -10.59
C LEU A 303 20.39 13.92 -11.11
N ASP A 304 20.78 14.12 -12.37
CA ASP A 304 21.93 13.46 -12.98
C ASP A 304 23.23 13.77 -12.24
N ILE A 305 23.46 15.04 -11.90
CA ILE A 305 24.63 15.48 -11.14
C ILE A 305 24.64 14.80 -9.76
N LYS A 306 23.49 14.80 -9.06
CA LYS A 306 23.36 14.25 -7.70
C LYS A 306 23.50 12.72 -7.69
N VAL A 307 22.85 12.04 -8.62
CA VAL A 307 22.86 10.57 -8.76
C VAL A 307 24.27 10.09 -9.11
N ASN A 308 24.94 10.73 -10.07
CA ASN A 308 26.31 10.36 -10.42
C ASN A 308 27.27 10.61 -9.25
N SER A 309 27.11 11.70 -8.50
CA SER A 309 27.91 11.95 -7.29
C SER A 309 27.68 10.88 -6.21
N ILE A 310 26.43 10.52 -5.92
CA ILE A 310 26.08 9.47 -4.94
C ILE A 310 26.64 8.12 -5.39
N LYS A 311 26.43 7.77 -6.66
CA LYS A 311 26.94 6.53 -7.25
C LYS A 311 28.46 6.47 -7.10
N GLU A 312 29.18 7.47 -7.58
CA GLU A 312 30.64 7.52 -7.48
C GLU A 312 31.14 7.46 -6.03
N GLU A 313 30.47 8.13 -5.10
CA GLU A 313 30.85 8.10 -3.68
C GLU A 313 30.66 6.69 -3.09
N LEU A 314 29.56 6.02 -3.40
CA LEU A 314 29.29 4.66 -2.95
C LEU A 314 30.23 3.64 -3.60
N GLU A 315 30.51 3.78 -4.90
CA GLU A 315 31.49 2.97 -5.63
C GLU A 315 32.91 3.17 -5.05
N LYS A 316 33.29 4.41 -4.73
CA LYS A 316 34.56 4.73 -4.06
C LYS A 316 34.61 4.19 -2.63
N LYS A 317 33.51 4.24 -1.87
CA LYS A 317 33.42 3.66 -0.51
C LYS A 317 33.60 2.14 -0.52
N VAL A 318 33.15 1.45 -1.57
CA VAL A 318 33.46 0.02 -1.78
C VAL A 318 34.90 -0.19 -2.25
N GLN A 319 35.49 0.74 -3.03
CA GLN A 319 36.93 0.74 -3.31
C GLN A 319 37.81 1.04 -2.06
N ILE A 320 37.25 1.67 -1.02
CA ILE A 320 37.88 1.86 0.30
C ILE A 320 37.83 0.58 1.16
N LEU A 321 37.39 -0.55 0.61
CA LEU A 321 37.82 -1.87 1.07
C LEU A 321 39.23 -2.24 0.56
N ASN A 322 40.12 -1.26 0.35
CA ASN A 322 41.56 -1.46 0.50
C ASN A 322 41.91 -1.35 1.99
N ILE A 323 41.46 -2.32 2.79
CA ILE A 323 41.82 -2.36 4.21
C ILE A 323 43.33 -2.62 4.27
N GLN A 324 44.09 -1.61 4.66
CA GLN A 324 45.52 -1.73 4.87
C GLN A 324 45.79 -2.37 6.23
N CYS A 325 46.88 -3.12 6.32
CA CYS A 325 47.34 -3.67 7.59
C CYS A 325 47.71 -2.48 8.49
N PRO A 326 47.14 -2.37 9.71
CA PRO A 326 47.42 -1.26 10.61
C PRO A 326 48.89 -1.20 11.06
N GLU A 327 49.65 -2.27 10.84
CA GLU A 327 51.03 -2.43 11.28
C GLU A 327 52.06 -2.12 10.18
N CYS A 328 51.71 -2.31 8.91
CA CYS A 328 52.65 -2.13 7.80
C CYS A 328 52.09 -1.37 6.59
N GLY A 329 50.83 -0.92 6.63
CA GLY A 329 50.19 -0.17 5.55
C GLY A 329 49.90 -0.97 4.28
N ALA A 330 50.28 -2.25 4.20
CA ALA A 330 50.07 -3.07 3.01
C ALA A 330 48.62 -3.57 2.90
N PRO A 331 48.07 -3.77 1.69
CA PRO A 331 46.69 -4.25 1.52
C PRO A 331 46.46 -5.61 2.19
N LEU A 332 45.33 -5.78 2.90
CA LEU A 332 44.91 -7.05 3.49
C LEU A 332 44.12 -7.89 2.48
N PRO A 333 44.31 -9.22 2.44
CA PRO A 333 43.59 -10.11 1.53
C PRO A 333 42.18 -10.41 2.05
N ILE A 334 41.24 -9.47 1.86
CA ILE A 334 39.87 -9.51 2.42
C ILE A 334 39.10 -10.78 2.02
N LYS A 335 39.41 -11.42 0.89
CA LYS A 335 38.80 -12.70 0.49
C LYS A 335 39.17 -13.89 1.39
N GLN A 336 40.14 -13.73 2.30
CA GLN A 336 40.60 -14.76 3.23
C GLN A 336 40.20 -14.46 4.68
N ILE A 337 39.16 -13.65 4.87
CA ILE A 337 38.61 -13.35 6.19
C ILE A 337 37.92 -14.60 6.74
N ASP A 338 38.24 -14.97 7.98
CA ASP A 338 37.55 -16.04 8.68
C ASP A 338 36.18 -15.58 9.24
N ILE A 339 35.38 -16.54 9.71
CA ILE A 339 34.05 -16.30 10.28
C ILE A 339 34.05 -15.33 11.49
N GLU A 340 35.20 -15.12 12.13
CA GLU A 340 35.38 -14.20 13.25
C GLU A 340 35.83 -12.79 12.81
N GLY A 341 35.99 -12.59 11.49
CA GLY A 341 36.44 -11.35 10.87
C GLY A 341 37.92 -11.08 11.02
N LYS A 342 38.76 -12.11 11.15
CA LYS A 342 40.21 -11.99 11.22
C LYS A 342 40.82 -12.30 9.85
N VAL A 343 41.88 -11.56 9.51
CA VAL A 343 42.64 -11.76 8.28
C VAL A 343 44.13 -11.61 8.57
N LYS A 344 44.95 -12.46 7.96
CA LYS A 344 46.41 -12.40 8.09
C LYS A 344 46.99 -11.54 6.97
N CYS A 345 47.81 -10.56 7.30
CA CYS A 345 48.54 -9.79 6.29
C CYS A 345 49.60 -10.66 5.62
N VAL A 346 49.60 -10.72 4.28
CA VAL A 346 50.58 -11.50 3.51
C VAL A 346 51.99 -10.90 3.61
N HIS A 347 52.09 -9.59 3.84
CA HIS A 347 53.38 -8.88 3.88
C HIS A 347 54.10 -8.95 5.25
N CYS A 348 53.39 -8.75 6.36
CA CYS A 348 54.00 -8.74 7.70
C CYS A 348 53.60 -9.94 8.58
N GLY A 349 52.70 -10.81 8.10
CA GLY A 349 52.26 -12.02 8.80
C GLY A 349 51.37 -11.78 10.03
N ARG A 350 51.09 -10.53 10.40
CA ARG A 350 50.24 -10.21 11.57
C ARG A 350 48.75 -10.42 11.25
N VAL A 351 48.02 -10.91 12.25
CA VAL A 351 46.57 -11.11 12.18
C VAL A 351 45.87 -9.83 12.62
N SER A 352 45.03 -9.28 11.75
CA SER A 352 44.22 -8.09 12.02
C SER A 352 42.75 -8.49 12.10
N LYS A 353 42.01 -7.87 13.03
CA LYS A 353 40.56 -8.09 13.18
C LYS A 353 39.81 -6.93 12.53
N ILE A 354 39.05 -7.21 11.48
CA ILE A 354 38.25 -6.21 10.78
C ILE A 354 37.01 -5.89 11.63
N PRO A 355 36.63 -4.61 11.83
CA PRO A 355 35.42 -4.25 12.56
C PRO A 355 34.15 -4.87 11.95
N LYS A 356 33.19 -5.32 12.78
CA LYS A 356 31.98 -6.02 12.30
C LYS A 356 31.15 -5.22 11.28
N ALA A 357 31.17 -3.89 11.39
CA ALA A 357 30.52 -2.97 10.47
C ALA A 357 31.12 -2.96 9.05
N LEU A 358 32.30 -3.53 8.84
CA LEU A 358 33.02 -3.58 7.55
C LEU A 358 33.18 -5.01 7.01
N ARG A 359 32.53 -6.00 7.65
CA ARG A 359 32.61 -7.43 7.28
C ARG A 359 31.55 -7.89 6.29
N TYR A 360 30.55 -7.03 6.00
CA TYR A 360 29.37 -7.36 5.21
C TYR A 360 29.16 -6.31 4.13
#